data_AF-A0A349PR39-F1
#
_entry.id   AF-A0A349PR39-F1
#
_cell.length_a   1.000
_cell.length_b   1.000
_cell.length_c   1.000
_cell.angle_alpha   90.00
_cell.angle_beta   90.00
_cell.angle_gamma   90.00
#
_symmetry.space_group_name_H-M   'P 1'
#
loop_
_entity.id
_entity.type
_entity.pdbx_description
1 polymer ?
#
loop_
_entity_poly.entity_id
_entity_poly.type
_entity_poly.pdbx_seq_one_letter_code
_entity_poly.pdbx_strand_id
1 'polypeptide(L)'
;LPEVQSHLTAVVEEVVKNYDIDAIHFDDYFYPYRVTGKIFNDSVSFKKYSYKQTLEDWRRNNVNTFVKNIYFSVKRLKPWVQFGISPFGVWRNKSVDPKGSDTQAGQTNYDDLFADPLAWMEGKYIDYILPQLYWSIDHKTASYSKLIKWWADNSSNVNVYIGNGSYKIKSDSDKKWFVPGEIPNQIDLTRTFPNIQGNAYFSAKAFVNNNKDVATLLENNQYKYPAIPLPVPSNIKTGNERPLILSFHIEENSYHFSFKKTQSNLIRYIVVYSTENNTALDRNNPSQIIEKVFIDAKSESIKYCISKDKLKDSKKVAFTFIDFYGNESVPEIVHLHNEIKPN
;
A
#
# COMPACT_ATOMS: atom_id res chain seq x y z
N LEU A 1 -1.35 -1.34 28.43
CA LEU A 1 -0.42 -1.54 29.56
C LEU A 1 1.00 -1.37 29.06
N PRO A 2 1.89 -0.70 29.82
CA PRO A 2 3.27 -0.46 29.39
C PRO A 2 4.04 -1.73 29.04
N GLU A 3 3.90 -2.79 29.84
CA GLU A 3 4.59 -4.06 29.64
C GLU A 3 4.08 -4.79 28.39
N VAL A 4 2.76 -4.75 28.14
CA VAL A 4 2.15 -5.31 26.93
C VAL A 4 2.62 -4.57 25.69
N GLN A 5 2.64 -3.24 25.72
CA GLN A 5 3.14 -2.44 24.60
C GLN A 5 4.61 -2.74 24.33
N SER A 6 5.44 -2.83 25.38
CA SER A 6 6.87 -3.14 25.27
C SER A 6 7.11 -4.51 24.64
N HIS A 7 6.33 -5.53 25.06
CA HIS A 7 6.41 -6.87 24.48
C HIS A 7 6.04 -6.87 22.99
N LEU A 8 4.91 -6.26 22.62
CA LEU A 8 4.47 -6.21 21.22
C LEU A 8 5.43 -5.39 20.34
N THR A 9 6.00 -4.30 20.87
CA THR A 9 7.05 -3.55 20.18
C THR A 9 8.28 -4.41 19.95
N ALA A 10 8.73 -5.19 20.93
CA ALA A 10 9.87 -6.10 20.76
C ALA A 10 9.64 -7.14 19.65
N VAL A 11 8.42 -7.70 19.54
CA VAL A 11 8.06 -8.61 18.45
C VAL A 11 8.14 -7.92 17.09
N VAL A 12 7.60 -6.71 16.96
CA VAL A 12 7.71 -5.94 15.71
C VAL A 12 9.17 -5.63 15.36
N GLU A 13 9.97 -5.24 16.35
CA GLU A 13 11.40 -4.98 16.13
C GLU A 13 12.15 -6.23 15.67
N GLU A 14 11.87 -7.40 16.24
CA GLU A 14 12.46 -8.67 15.82
C GLU A 14 12.16 -8.95 14.33
N VAL A 15 10.90 -8.79 13.92
CA VAL A 15 10.49 -8.98 12.52
C VAL A 15 11.24 -8.01 11.60
N VAL A 16 11.26 -6.72 11.95
CA VAL A 16 11.94 -5.69 11.15
C VAL A 16 13.44 -5.96 11.06
N LYS A 17 14.10 -6.42 12.13
CA LYS A 17 15.55 -6.72 12.13
C LYS A 17 15.87 -7.93 11.25
N ASN A 18 15.12 -9.02 11.42
CA ASN A 18 15.51 -10.33 10.93
C ASN A 18 15.00 -10.65 9.53
N TYR A 19 13.99 -9.94 9.04
CA TYR A 19 13.37 -10.21 7.74
C TYR A 19 13.47 -9.03 6.78
N ASP A 20 13.55 -9.36 5.49
CA ASP A 20 13.56 -8.39 4.40
C ASP A 20 12.12 -8.06 3.98
N ILE A 21 11.47 -7.20 4.78
CA ILE A 21 10.09 -6.76 4.59
C ILE A 21 10.05 -5.32 4.06
N ASP A 22 8.97 -4.97 3.36
CA ASP A 22 8.71 -3.60 2.90
C ASP A 22 7.81 -2.82 3.86
N ALA A 23 6.99 -3.50 4.65
CA ALA A 23 6.09 -2.87 5.61
C ALA A 23 5.72 -3.77 6.80
N ILE A 24 5.40 -3.13 7.93
CA ILE A 24 4.57 -3.69 9.00
C ILE A 24 3.13 -3.21 8.76
N HIS A 25 2.18 -4.13 8.85
CA HIS A 25 0.76 -3.86 8.66
C HIS A 25 -0.04 -4.34 9.88
N PHE A 26 -0.82 -3.45 10.48
CA PHE A 26 -1.84 -3.85 11.46
C PHE A 26 -3.23 -3.72 10.84
N ASP A 27 -4.13 -4.62 11.21
CA ASP A 27 -5.54 -4.57 10.79
C ASP A 27 -6.38 -3.78 11.82
N ASP A 28 -7.68 -4.05 11.89
CA ASP A 28 -8.68 -3.26 12.62
C ASP A 28 -8.89 -3.68 14.10
N TYR A 29 -8.15 -4.67 14.59
CA TYR A 29 -8.29 -5.17 15.96
C TYR A 29 -7.48 -4.34 16.96
N PHE A 30 -8.15 -3.43 17.67
CA PHE A 30 -7.59 -2.64 18.77
C PHE A 30 -8.16 -3.08 20.12
N TYR A 31 -9.12 -2.34 20.67
CA TYR A 31 -9.99 -2.88 21.69
C TYR A 31 -11.03 -3.81 21.05
N PRO A 32 -11.52 -4.82 21.78
CA PRO A 32 -12.48 -5.76 21.23
C PRO A 32 -13.75 -5.06 20.74
N TYR A 33 -14.24 -5.51 19.58
CA TYR A 33 -15.58 -5.19 19.08
C TYR A 33 -16.61 -5.34 20.20
N ARG A 34 -17.50 -4.34 20.32
CA ARG A 34 -18.49 -4.36 21.40
C ARG A 34 -19.45 -5.53 21.22
N VAL A 35 -19.69 -6.25 22.29
CA VAL A 35 -20.68 -7.32 22.36
C VAL A 35 -21.66 -6.94 23.46
N THR A 36 -22.96 -6.95 23.13
CA THR A 36 -24.03 -6.61 24.08
C THR A 36 -23.87 -7.39 25.39
N GLY A 37 -23.88 -6.67 26.51
CA GLY A 37 -23.75 -7.24 27.86
C GLY A 37 -22.32 -7.61 28.28
N LYS A 38 -21.30 -7.40 27.43
CA LYS A 38 -19.89 -7.60 27.78
C LYS A 38 -19.16 -6.27 27.92
N ILE A 39 -18.36 -6.17 28.98
CA ILE A 39 -17.52 -5.01 29.28
C ILE A 39 -16.07 -5.45 29.21
N PHE A 40 -15.21 -4.64 28.60
CA PHE A 40 -13.77 -4.86 28.64
C PHE A 40 -13.23 -4.56 30.05
N ASN A 41 -12.69 -5.57 30.73
CA ASN A 41 -12.33 -5.47 32.14
C ASN A 41 -10.94 -4.85 32.35
N ASP A 42 -10.85 -3.53 32.23
CA ASP A 42 -9.62 -2.75 32.40
C ASP A 42 -9.69 -1.75 33.56
N SER A 43 -10.65 -1.89 34.47
CA SER A 43 -10.88 -0.96 35.60
C SER A 43 -9.65 -0.77 36.50
N VAL A 44 -8.94 -1.86 36.83
CA VAL A 44 -7.70 -1.83 37.63
C VAL A 44 -6.60 -1.05 36.90
N SER A 45 -6.43 -1.32 35.61
CA SER A 45 -5.46 -0.64 34.75
C SER A 45 -5.80 0.84 34.60
N PHE A 46 -7.08 1.17 34.38
CA PHE A 46 -7.57 2.53 34.27
C PHE A 46 -7.29 3.32 35.56
N LYS A 47 -7.65 2.78 36.73
CA LYS A 47 -7.39 3.41 38.03
C LYS A 47 -5.89 3.72 38.24
N LYS A 48 -5.02 2.84 37.74
CA LYS A 48 -3.56 2.98 37.90
C LYS A 48 -2.94 3.98 36.90
N TYR A 49 -3.41 4.00 35.65
CA TYR A 49 -2.67 4.63 34.55
C TYR A 49 -3.41 5.78 33.84
N SER A 50 -4.67 6.10 34.18
CA SER A 50 -5.48 7.03 33.38
C SER A 50 -5.17 8.50 33.53
N TYR A 51 -4.55 8.90 34.64
CA TYR A 51 -4.15 10.29 34.94
C TYR A 51 -5.17 11.36 34.47
N LYS A 52 -6.31 11.44 35.17
CA LYS A 52 -7.40 12.42 34.93
C LYS A 52 -8.13 12.32 33.58
N GLN A 53 -7.82 11.34 32.73
CA GLN A 53 -8.56 11.10 31.49
C GLN A 53 -9.91 10.42 31.78
N THR A 54 -10.88 10.61 30.87
CA THR A 54 -12.05 9.73 30.78
C THR A 54 -11.60 8.31 30.41
N LEU A 55 -12.44 7.30 30.63
CA LEU A 55 -12.11 5.93 30.27
C LEU A 55 -11.87 5.81 28.77
N GLU A 56 -12.72 6.43 27.97
CA GLU A 56 -12.68 6.41 26.51
C GLU A 56 -11.43 7.11 25.97
N ASP A 57 -11.08 8.28 26.52
CA ASP A 57 -9.86 9.01 26.12
C ASP A 57 -8.59 8.27 26.54
N TRP A 58 -8.59 7.64 27.71
CA TRP A 58 -7.47 6.81 28.14
C TRP A 58 -7.27 5.61 27.22
N ARG A 59 -8.36 4.94 26.81
CA ARG A 59 -8.29 3.83 25.85
C ARG A 59 -7.76 4.28 24.49
N ARG A 60 -8.25 5.40 23.94
CA ARG A 60 -7.71 5.98 22.71
C ARG A 60 -6.23 6.34 22.85
N ASN A 61 -5.85 6.94 23.97
CA ASN A 61 -4.46 7.31 24.23
C ASN A 61 -3.54 6.08 24.32
N ASN A 62 -4.00 4.96 24.88
CA ASN A 62 -3.25 3.71 24.89
C ASN A 62 -2.94 3.22 23.46
N VAL A 63 -3.92 3.27 22.55
CA VAL A 63 -3.74 2.88 21.15
C VAL A 63 -2.81 3.86 20.44
N ASN A 64 -3.05 5.18 20.57
CA ASN A 64 -2.23 6.22 19.94
C ASN A 64 -0.75 6.13 20.37
N THR A 65 -0.51 5.91 21.67
CA THR A 65 0.85 5.73 22.21
C THR A 65 1.51 4.49 21.62
N PHE A 66 0.78 3.38 21.52
CA PHE A 66 1.31 2.14 20.93
C PHE A 66 1.67 2.31 19.45
N VAL A 67 0.75 2.85 18.64
CA VAL A 67 0.98 3.15 17.21
C VAL A 67 2.21 4.03 17.02
N LYS A 68 2.31 5.11 17.81
CA LYS A 68 3.46 6.01 17.81
C LYS A 68 4.78 5.28 18.13
N ASN A 69 4.79 4.43 19.16
CA ASN A 69 5.97 3.68 19.56
C ASN A 69 6.42 2.67 18.49
N ILE A 70 5.46 2.00 17.83
CA ILE A 70 5.75 1.11 16.71
C ILE A 70 6.38 1.89 15.56
N TYR A 71 5.78 3.01 15.14
CA TYR A 71 6.31 3.84 14.06
C TYR A 71 7.78 4.21 14.28
N PHE A 72 8.11 4.84 15.42
CA PHE A 72 9.48 5.26 15.69
C PHE A 72 10.45 4.09 15.82
N SER A 73 10.00 2.94 16.33
CA SER A 73 10.85 1.74 16.43
C SER A 73 11.16 1.16 15.05
N VAL A 74 10.16 1.07 14.16
CA VAL A 74 10.35 0.66 12.76
C VAL A 74 11.31 1.62 12.05
N LYS A 75 11.06 2.93 12.12
CA LYS A 75 11.88 3.95 11.44
C LYS A 75 13.31 4.01 11.94
N ARG A 76 13.54 3.78 13.23
CA ARG A 76 14.90 3.70 13.80
C ARG A 76 15.68 2.52 13.23
N LEU A 77 15.03 1.38 13.00
CA LEU A 77 15.69 0.16 12.54
C LEU A 77 15.91 0.13 11.03
N LYS A 78 14.87 0.41 10.26
CA LYS A 78 14.89 0.44 8.80
C LYS A 78 13.96 1.58 8.33
N PRO A 79 14.50 2.79 8.06
CA PRO A 79 13.67 3.97 7.76
C PRO A 79 12.74 3.82 6.54
N TRP A 80 13.11 2.94 5.61
CA TRP A 80 12.31 2.63 4.42
C TRP A 80 11.14 1.66 4.69
N VAL A 81 11.18 0.87 5.76
CA VAL A 81 10.08 -0.05 6.10
C VAL A 81 8.88 0.80 6.50
N GLN A 82 7.77 0.63 5.79
CA GLN A 82 6.55 1.35 6.06
C GLN A 82 5.83 0.78 7.27
N PHE A 83 5.11 1.64 8.01
CA PHE A 83 4.15 1.19 9.00
C PHE A 83 2.78 1.71 8.62
N GLY A 84 1.82 0.82 8.38
CA GLY A 84 0.47 1.22 8.05
C GLY A 84 -0.58 0.36 8.73
N ILE A 85 -1.79 0.90 8.70
CA ILE A 85 -2.91 0.36 9.45
C ILE A 85 -4.14 0.28 8.56
N SER A 86 -4.86 -0.82 8.62
CA SER A 86 -6.15 -1.05 7.98
C SER A 86 -7.28 -0.94 9.03
N PRO A 87 -7.78 0.28 9.33
CA PRO A 87 -8.84 0.44 10.31
C PRO A 87 -10.20 0.05 9.73
N PHE A 88 -11.21 -0.09 10.60
CA PHE A 88 -12.59 -0.23 10.17
C PHE A 88 -13.00 0.94 9.27
N GLY A 89 -13.91 0.71 8.31
CA GLY A 89 -14.21 1.69 7.28
C GLY A 89 -14.89 2.99 7.77
N VAL A 90 -15.51 2.98 8.96
CA VAL A 90 -16.23 4.14 9.51
C VAL A 90 -15.49 4.67 10.73
N TRP A 91 -14.99 5.91 10.65
CA TRP A 91 -14.36 6.58 11.79
C TRP A 91 -15.37 6.92 12.89
N ARG A 92 -16.41 7.67 12.51
CA ARG A 92 -17.59 8.05 13.32
C ARG A 92 -18.78 8.26 12.40
N ASN A 93 -19.99 8.06 12.92
CA ASN A 93 -21.21 8.44 12.20
C ASN A 93 -21.48 9.94 12.37
N LYS A 94 -21.97 10.60 11.32
CA LYS A 94 -22.32 12.04 11.33
C LYS A 94 -23.35 12.42 12.41
N SER A 95 -24.21 11.47 12.80
CA SER A 95 -25.19 11.67 13.88
C SER A 95 -24.58 11.77 15.27
N VAL A 96 -23.34 11.29 15.46
CA VAL A 96 -22.59 11.34 16.72
C VAL A 96 -21.61 12.51 16.71
N ASP A 97 -20.95 12.75 15.58
CA ASP A 97 -19.97 13.82 15.39
C ASP A 97 -20.21 14.47 14.02
N PRO A 98 -20.42 15.79 13.90
CA PRO A 98 -20.63 16.45 12.61
C PRO A 98 -19.49 16.25 11.58
N LYS A 99 -18.27 15.92 12.04
CA LYS A 99 -17.13 15.57 11.18
C LYS A 99 -17.18 14.13 10.68
N GLY A 100 -18.05 13.29 11.25
CA GLY A 100 -18.22 11.89 10.86
C GLY A 100 -18.76 11.71 9.45
N SER A 101 -18.63 10.50 8.93
CA SER A 101 -19.17 10.13 7.62
C SER A 101 -20.69 10.07 7.65
N ASP A 102 -21.33 10.35 6.51
CA ASP A 102 -22.78 10.21 6.33
C ASP A 102 -23.19 8.72 6.25
N THR A 103 -23.08 8.07 7.40
CA THR A 103 -23.26 6.63 7.63
C THR A 103 -24.04 6.37 8.92
N GLN A 104 -24.50 5.13 9.06
CA GLN A 104 -25.24 4.59 10.20
C GLN A 104 -24.63 3.25 10.63
N ALA A 105 -23.30 3.20 10.74
CA ALA A 105 -22.60 1.99 11.13
C ALA A 105 -22.89 1.65 12.60
N GLY A 106 -23.12 0.36 12.89
CA GLY A 106 -23.40 -0.10 14.25
C GLY A 106 -22.20 -0.06 15.20
N GLN A 107 -20.99 -0.05 14.64
CA GLN A 107 -19.73 0.18 15.36
C GLN A 107 -18.84 1.10 14.53
N THR A 108 -17.91 1.78 15.19
CA THR A 108 -17.00 2.75 14.57
C THR A 108 -15.61 2.70 15.21
N ASN A 109 -14.58 3.18 14.50
CA ASN A 109 -13.21 3.20 15.03
C ASN A 109 -13.11 3.96 16.35
N TYR A 110 -13.61 5.19 16.37
CA TYR A 110 -13.32 6.13 17.46
C TYR A 110 -14.11 5.81 18.73
N ASP A 111 -15.38 5.44 18.57
CA ASP A 111 -16.31 5.28 19.69
C ASP A 111 -16.26 3.88 20.30
N ASP A 112 -16.01 2.85 19.50
CA ASP A 112 -16.13 1.45 19.92
C ASP A 112 -14.78 0.74 20.00
N LEU A 113 -13.91 0.94 19.01
CA LEU A 113 -12.59 0.29 18.94
C LEU A 113 -11.47 1.13 19.59
N PHE A 114 -11.78 2.38 19.96
CA PHE A 114 -10.85 3.38 20.50
C PHE A 114 -9.64 3.61 19.58
N ALA A 115 -9.86 3.48 18.27
CA ALA A 115 -8.91 3.75 17.21
C ALA A 115 -9.14 5.16 16.65
N ASP A 116 -8.09 5.96 16.56
CA ASP A 116 -8.16 7.33 16.05
C ASP A 116 -7.24 7.53 14.83
N PRO A 117 -7.63 7.03 13.65
CA PRO A 117 -6.83 7.13 12.44
C PRO A 117 -6.54 8.57 12.02
N LEU A 118 -7.41 9.53 12.36
CA LEU A 118 -7.14 10.94 12.07
C LEU A 118 -5.95 11.45 12.89
N ALA A 119 -5.89 11.13 14.18
CA ALA A 119 -4.75 11.48 15.04
C ALA A 119 -3.44 10.81 14.59
N TRP A 120 -3.48 9.58 14.08
CA TRP A 120 -2.29 8.89 13.58
C TRP A 120 -1.73 9.55 12.31
N MET A 121 -2.61 9.94 11.39
CA MET A 121 -2.24 10.66 10.16
C MET A 121 -1.71 12.06 10.48
N GLU A 122 -2.40 12.83 11.33
CA GLU A 122 -1.98 14.17 11.74
C GLU A 122 -0.61 14.13 12.44
N GLY A 123 -0.41 13.16 13.33
CA GLY A 123 0.85 12.95 14.03
C GLY A 123 1.98 12.35 13.18
N LYS A 124 1.71 11.95 11.92
CA LYS A 124 2.63 11.20 11.05
C LYS A 124 3.18 9.94 11.71
N TYR A 125 2.33 9.22 12.43
CA TYR A 125 2.67 7.97 13.13
C TYR A 125 2.34 6.71 12.32
N ILE A 126 2.01 6.88 11.05
CA ILE A 126 1.86 5.83 10.03
C ILE A 126 2.32 6.41 8.69
N ASP A 127 2.79 5.55 7.78
CA ASP A 127 3.13 5.91 6.41
C ASP A 127 1.93 5.70 5.46
N TYR A 128 1.01 4.80 5.80
CA TYR A 128 -0.21 4.62 5.04
C TYR A 128 -1.41 4.23 5.90
N ILE A 129 -2.60 4.54 5.41
CA ILE A 129 -3.88 4.09 5.96
C ILE A 129 -4.65 3.28 4.91
N LEU A 130 -5.38 2.26 5.35
CA LEU A 130 -6.16 1.37 4.50
C LEU A 130 -7.56 1.12 5.06
N PRO A 131 -8.49 2.09 5.05
CA PRO A 131 -9.83 1.87 5.55
C PRO A 131 -10.56 0.71 4.85
N GLN A 132 -11.14 -0.18 5.64
CA GLN A 132 -11.89 -1.35 5.17
C GLN A 132 -13.30 -0.96 4.67
N LEU A 133 -13.43 -0.64 3.38
CA LEU A 133 -14.71 -0.29 2.76
C LEU A 133 -15.40 -1.53 2.16
N TYR A 134 -15.88 -2.43 3.03
CA TYR A 134 -16.45 -3.72 2.63
C TYR A 134 -17.96 -3.68 2.39
N TRP A 135 -18.47 -2.58 1.84
CA TRP A 135 -19.87 -2.42 1.45
C TRP A 135 -19.99 -2.14 -0.04
N SER A 136 -21.17 -2.37 -0.61
CA SER A 136 -21.42 -2.02 -2.01
C SER A 136 -21.43 -0.50 -2.23
N ILE A 137 -21.27 -0.08 -3.48
CA ILE A 137 -21.25 1.34 -3.88
C ILE A 137 -22.41 2.12 -3.27
N ASP A 138 -23.62 1.59 -3.36
CA ASP A 138 -24.86 2.25 -2.94
C ASP A 138 -25.41 1.74 -1.59
N HIS A 139 -24.58 1.08 -0.78
CA HIS A 139 -25.05 0.46 0.47
C HIS A 139 -25.75 1.47 1.39
N LYS A 140 -26.96 1.15 1.87
CA LYS A 140 -27.85 2.10 2.54
C LYS A 140 -27.26 2.76 3.79
N THR A 141 -26.55 1.98 4.61
CA THR A 141 -26.04 2.46 5.92
C THR A 141 -24.57 2.84 5.90
N ALA A 142 -23.81 2.38 4.91
CA ALA A 142 -22.35 2.49 4.88
C ALA A 142 -21.86 2.44 3.42
N SER A 143 -22.43 3.29 2.57
CA SER A 143 -22.13 3.35 1.14
C SER A 143 -20.64 3.54 0.90
N TYR A 144 -20.07 2.71 0.03
CA TYR A 144 -18.67 2.85 -0.38
C TYR A 144 -18.42 4.24 -1.00
N SER A 145 -19.33 4.76 -1.83
CA SER A 145 -19.16 6.08 -2.46
C SER A 145 -19.13 7.23 -1.47
N LYS A 146 -19.94 7.16 -0.41
CA LYS A 146 -19.89 8.14 0.69
C LYS A 146 -18.61 8.01 1.52
N LEU A 147 -18.22 6.78 1.83
CA LEU A 147 -17.05 6.51 2.67
C LEU A 147 -15.74 6.87 1.96
N ILE A 148 -15.58 6.52 0.69
CA ILE A 148 -14.38 6.86 -0.06
C ILE A 148 -14.22 8.38 -0.19
N LYS A 149 -15.32 9.12 -0.43
CA LYS A 149 -15.31 10.58 -0.43
C LYS A 149 -14.87 11.13 0.93
N TRP A 150 -15.41 10.57 2.01
CA TRP A 150 -15.05 11.00 3.36
C TRP A 150 -13.57 10.76 3.66
N TRP A 151 -13.04 9.58 3.32
CA TRP A 151 -11.61 9.29 3.49
C TRP A 151 -10.73 10.15 2.60
N ALA A 152 -11.15 10.45 1.37
CA ALA A 152 -10.45 11.40 0.51
C ALA A 152 -10.37 12.79 1.16
N ASP A 153 -11.43 13.25 1.83
CA ASP A 153 -11.46 14.59 2.44
C ASP A 153 -10.69 14.68 3.77
N ASN A 154 -10.53 13.56 4.48
CA ASN A 154 -10.03 13.54 5.85
C ASN A 154 -8.65 12.86 6.00
N SER A 155 -8.06 12.39 4.90
CA SER A 155 -6.71 11.81 4.91
C SER A 155 -5.66 12.85 4.54
N SER A 156 -4.54 12.86 5.26
CA SER A 156 -3.42 13.76 4.97
C SER A 156 -2.09 13.13 5.37
N ASN A 157 -1.00 13.59 4.75
CA ASN A 157 0.40 13.24 5.09
C ASN A 157 0.79 11.76 4.96
N VAL A 158 -0.08 10.91 4.42
CA VAL A 158 0.12 9.46 4.31
C VAL A 158 -0.38 8.98 2.95
N ASN A 159 0.09 7.81 2.51
CA ASN A 159 -0.54 7.12 1.39
C ASN A 159 -1.90 6.54 1.85
N VAL A 160 -2.89 6.57 0.98
CA VAL A 160 -4.25 6.11 1.25
C VAL A 160 -4.59 4.99 0.27
N TYR A 161 -4.97 3.84 0.82
CA TYR A 161 -5.44 2.70 0.06
C TYR A 161 -6.86 2.33 0.52
N ILE A 162 -7.66 1.69 -0.32
CA ILE A 162 -9.01 1.25 0.08
C ILE A 162 -9.06 -0.27 0.20
N GLY A 163 -9.63 -0.77 1.30
CA GLY A 163 -9.92 -2.18 1.46
C GLY A 163 -11.22 -2.54 0.75
N ASN A 164 -11.15 -3.45 -0.23
CA ASN A 164 -12.30 -4.00 -0.94
C ASN A 164 -12.64 -5.41 -0.45
N GLY A 165 -13.92 -5.66 -0.19
CA GLY A 165 -14.42 -6.91 0.37
C GLY A 165 -14.58 -8.04 -0.65
N SER A 166 -13.51 -8.48 -1.32
CA SER A 166 -13.57 -9.54 -2.35
C SER A 166 -14.23 -10.86 -1.87
N TYR A 167 -14.20 -11.15 -0.56
CA TYR A 167 -14.88 -12.31 0.03
C TYR A 167 -16.41 -12.27 -0.09
N LYS A 168 -16.99 -11.07 -0.31
CA LYS A 168 -18.44 -10.84 -0.42
C LYS A 168 -19.03 -11.15 -1.79
N ILE A 169 -18.18 -11.22 -2.81
CA ILE A 169 -18.59 -11.53 -4.19
C ILE A 169 -19.36 -12.84 -4.17
N LYS A 170 -20.61 -12.81 -4.66
CA LYS A 170 -21.55 -13.94 -4.74
C LYS A 170 -21.87 -14.62 -3.39
N SER A 171 -21.57 -13.98 -2.26
CA SER A 171 -21.74 -14.58 -0.91
C SER A 171 -22.45 -13.67 0.10
N ASP A 172 -22.52 -12.36 -0.15
CA ASP A 172 -23.17 -11.40 0.74
C ASP A 172 -24.70 -11.38 0.54
N SER A 173 -25.44 -10.88 1.54
CA SER A 173 -26.89 -10.74 1.46
C SER A 173 -27.31 -9.59 0.52
N ASP A 174 -26.46 -8.58 0.37
CA ASP A 174 -26.64 -7.52 -0.61
C ASP A 174 -26.39 -8.04 -2.04
N LYS A 175 -27.46 -8.02 -2.85
CA LYS A 175 -27.46 -8.55 -4.21
C LYS A 175 -26.52 -7.83 -5.17
N LYS A 176 -26.05 -6.61 -4.83
CA LYS A 176 -25.04 -5.89 -5.61
C LYS A 176 -23.75 -6.71 -5.77
N TRP A 177 -23.37 -7.50 -4.77
CA TRP A 177 -22.18 -8.36 -4.81
C TRP A 177 -22.26 -9.55 -5.78
N PHE A 178 -23.43 -9.80 -6.37
CA PHE A 178 -23.59 -10.80 -7.44
C PHE A 178 -23.34 -10.22 -8.83
N VAL A 179 -23.24 -8.89 -8.94
CA VAL A 179 -22.88 -8.21 -10.19
C VAL A 179 -21.36 -8.27 -10.35
N PRO A 180 -20.82 -8.89 -11.42
CA PRO A 180 -19.36 -9.01 -11.60
C PRO A 180 -18.62 -7.67 -11.63
N GLY A 181 -19.32 -6.60 -12.03
CA GLY A 181 -18.81 -5.23 -12.08
C GLY A 181 -18.69 -4.51 -10.75
N GLU A 182 -19.16 -5.06 -9.61
CA GLU A 182 -19.14 -4.34 -8.33
C GLU A 182 -17.71 -3.92 -7.92
N ILE A 183 -16.75 -4.86 -7.92
CA ILE A 183 -15.34 -4.53 -7.61
C ILE A 183 -14.70 -3.64 -8.68
N PRO A 184 -14.79 -3.94 -10.00
CA PRO A 184 -14.31 -3.03 -11.05
C PRO A 184 -14.81 -1.59 -10.88
N ASN A 185 -16.11 -1.41 -10.64
CA ASN A 185 -16.71 -0.09 -10.46
C ASN A 185 -16.22 0.62 -9.19
N GLN A 186 -15.96 -0.12 -8.10
CA GLN A 186 -15.34 0.45 -6.89
C GLN A 186 -13.92 0.97 -7.18
N ILE A 187 -13.14 0.24 -7.99
CA ILE A 187 -11.79 0.66 -8.40
C ILE A 187 -11.87 1.90 -9.29
N ASP A 188 -12.78 1.93 -10.26
CA ASP A 188 -12.94 3.07 -11.16
C ASP A 188 -13.40 4.32 -10.40
N LEU A 189 -14.30 4.17 -9.42
CA LEU A 189 -14.67 5.25 -8.50
C LEU A 189 -13.46 5.71 -7.67
N THR A 190 -12.64 4.79 -7.17
CA THR A 190 -11.42 5.12 -6.42
C THR A 190 -10.47 6.00 -7.23
N ARG A 191 -10.31 5.70 -8.52
CA ARG A 191 -9.47 6.46 -9.43
C ARG A 191 -9.93 7.89 -9.68
N THR A 192 -11.18 8.23 -9.37
CA THR A 192 -11.66 9.63 -9.43
C THR A 192 -11.13 10.49 -8.29
N PHE A 193 -10.53 9.89 -7.25
CA PHE A 193 -9.93 10.57 -6.12
C PHE A 193 -8.39 10.56 -6.23
N PRO A 194 -7.76 11.64 -6.71
CA PRO A 194 -6.31 11.65 -6.98
C PRO A 194 -5.45 11.48 -5.73
N ASN A 195 -6.01 11.71 -4.55
CA ASN A 195 -5.35 11.54 -3.26
C ASN A 195 -5.57 10.15 -2.64
N ILE A 196 -6.17 9.21 -3.37
CA ILE A 196 -6.25 7.79 -2.99
C ILE A 196 -5.45 6.98 -4.02
N GLN A 197 -4.48 6.22 -3.54
CA GLN A 197 -3.42 5.68 -4.39
C GLN A 197 -3.55 4.19 -4.73
N GLY A 198 -4.57 3.51 -4.23
CA GLY A 198 -4.78 2.11 -4.59
C GLY A 198 -5.76 1.39 -3.72
N ASN A 199 -5.79 0.07 -3.89
CA ASN A 199 -6.75 -0.84 -3.29
C ASN A 199 -6.06 -2.10 -2.77
N ALA A 200 -6.63 -2.72 -1.74
CA ALA A 200 -6.28 -4.05 -1.29
C ALA A 200 -7.54 -4.90 -1.11
N TYR A 201 -7.38 -6.21 -1.23
CA TYR A 201 -8.50 -7.13 -1.31
C TYR A 201 -8.52 -8.09 -0.14
N PHE A 202 -9.60 -8.09 0.62
CA PHE A 202 -9.84 -9.09 1.65
C PHE A 202 -10.72 -10.20 1.07
N SER A 203 -10.25 -11.42 0.86
CA SER A 203 -8.83 -11.80 0.83
C SER A 203 -8.48 -12.51 -0.48
N ALA A 204 -7.17 -12.72 -0.72
CA ALA A 204 -6.68 -13.41 -1.93
C ALA A 204 -7.40 -14.74 -2.21
N LYS A 205 -7.77 -15.49 -1.16
CA LYS A 205 -8.53 -16.75 -1.27
C LYS A 205 -9.82 -16.59 -2.07
N ALA A 206 -10.51 -15.45 -1.93
CA ALA A 206 -11.77 -15.21 -2.63
C ALA A 206 -11.56 -15.21 -4.15
N PHE A 207 -10.51 -14.54 -4.64
CA PHE A 207 -10.15 -14.54 -6.06
C PHE A 207 -9.59 -15.88 -6.53
N VAL A 208 -8.68 -16.49 -5.76
CA VAL A 208 -8.02 -17.73 -6.16
C VAL A 208 -9.00 -18.90 -6.24
N ASN A 209 -9.98 -18.98 -5.34
CA ASN A 209 -10.83 -20.16 -5.25
C ASN A 209 -12.18 -19.99 -5.95
N ASN A 210 -12.89 -18.88 -5.68
CA ASN A 210 -14.31 -18.76 -6.00
C ASN A 210 -14.62 -17.72 -7.08
N ASN A 211 -13.76 -16.71 -7.23
CA ASN A 211 -14.02 -15.51 -8.03
C ASN A 211 -12.92 -15.24 -9.07
N LYS A 212 -12.38 -16.30 -9.68
CA LYS A 212 -11.35 -16.21 -10.72
C LYS A 212 -11.81 -15.37 -11.91
N ASP A 213 -13.09 -15.46 -12.26
CA ASP A 213 -13.72 -14.66 -13.31
C ASP A 213 -13.59 -13.15 -13.06
N VAL A 214 -13.79 -12.71 -11.82
CA VAL A 214 -13.59 -11.31 -11.43
C VAL A 214 -12.11 -10.95 -11.42
N ALA A 215 -11.22 -11.84 -10.96
CA ALA A 215 -9.77 -11.59 -11.01
C ALA A 215 -9.27 -11.38 -12.45
N THR A 216 -9.70 -12.23 -13.39
CA THR A 216 -9.40 -12.10 -14.82
C THR A 216 -9.98 -10.82 -15.41
N LEU A 217 -11.17 -10.40 -14.98
CA LEU A 217 -11.75 -9.11 -15.38
C LEU A 217 -10.86 -7.94 -14.94
N LEU A 218 -10.35 -7.97 -13.71
CA LEU A 218 -9.44 -6.94 -13.20
C LEU A 218 -8.11 -6.94 -13.95
N GLU A 219 -7.52 -8.12 -14.16
CA GLU A 219 -6.27 -8.27 -14.93
C GLU A 219 -6.39 -7.69 -16.34
N ASN A 220 -7.51 -7.94 -17.03
CA ASN A 220 -7.70 -7.46 -18.40
C ASN A 220 -8.01 -5.97 -18.51
N ASN A 221 -8.49 -5.33 -17.43
CA ASN A 221 -9.01 -3.96 -17.47
C ASN A 221 -8.30 -3.05 -16.47
N GLN A 222 -8.62 -3.18 -15.17
CA GLN A 222 -8.10 -2.28 -14.14
C GLN A 222 -6.59 -2.46 -13.89
N TYR A 223 -6.04 -3.66 -14.00
CA TYR A 223 -4.65 -4.00 -13.65
C TYR A 223 -3.86 -4.60 -14.82
N LYS A 224 -4.13 -4.12 -16.04
CA LYS A 224 -3.48 -4.58 -17.27
C LYS A 224 -1.96 -4.44 -17.28
N TYR A 225 -1.43 -3.48 -16.53
CA TYR A 225 0.00 -3.14 -16.54
C TYR A 225 0.61 -3.33 -15.16
N PRO A 226 1.91 -3.65 -15.06
CA PRO A 226 2.60 -3.80 -13.78
C PRO A 226 2.46 -2.55 -12.90
N ALA A 227 2.08 -2.75 -11.64
CA ALA A 227 1.98 -1.67 -10.66
C ALA A 227 3.37 -1.27 -10.13
N ILE A 228 3.60 0.04 -10.00
CA ILE A 228 4.81 0.62 -9.40
C ILE A 228 4.49 0.97 -7.93
N PRO A 229 5.33 0.57 -6.96
CA PRO A 229 5.15 0.96 -5.56
C PRO A 229 5.28 2.47 -5.39
N LEU A 230 4.55 3.02 -4.43
CA LEU A 230 4.70 4.41 -4.07
C LEU A 230 5.88 4.64 -3.13
N PRO A 231 6.47 5.85 -3.16
CA PRO A 231 7.49 6.21 -2.22
C PRO A 231 6.94 6.31 -0.80
N VAL A 232 7.80 6.06 0.18
CA VAL A 232 7.55 6.33 1.60
C VAL A 232 7.29 7.84 1.75
N PRO A 233 6.12 8.28 2.27
CA PRO A 233 5.74 9.70 2.25
C PRO A 233 6.73 10.64 2.93
N SER A 234 7.44 10.17 3.96
CA SER A 234 8.46 10.94 4.69
C SER A 234 9.82 11.00 3.98
N ASN A 235 10.02 10.28 2.88
CA ASN A 235 11.31 10.15 2.18
C ASN A 235 11.16 10.15 0.66
N ILE A 236 10.26 10.99 0.14
CA ILE A 236 10.10 11.19 -1.30
C ILE A 236 11.32 11.96 -1.81
N LYS A 237 12.08 11.35 -2.71
CA LYS A 237 13.21 11.96 -3.40
C LYS A 237 12.90 12.12 -4.87
N THR A 238 13.18 13.31 -5.39
CA THR A 238 13.24 13.58 -6.82
C THR A 238 14.71 13.58 -7.22
N GLY A 239 15.22 12.45 -7.70
CA GLY A 239 16.66 12.23 -7.88
C GLY A 239 17.04 11.80 -9.29
N ASN A 240 18.18 12.33 -9.78
CA ASN A 240 18.82 11.98 -11.06
C ASN A 240 19.74 10.75 -10.98
N GLU A 241 20.03 10.25 -9.78
CA GLU A 241 20.92 9.11 -9.62
C GLU A 241 20.26 7.83 -10.12
N ARG A 242 20.98 7.11 -10.97
CA ARG A 242 20.57 5.81 -11.50
C ARG A 242 21.82 4.93 -11.69
N PRO A 243 21.70 3.62 -11.54
CA PRO A 243 22.68 2.69 -12.11
C PRO A 243 22.94 3.01 -13.58
N LEU A 244 24.21 3.19 -13.92
CA LEU A 244 24.64 3.39 -15.30
C LEU A 244 24.87 2.04 -15.97
N ILE A 245 24.56 1.97 -17.26
CA ILE A 245 24.85 0.78 -18.05
C ILE A 245 26.37 0.53 -18.04
N LEU A 246 26.75 -0.69 -17.66
CA LEU A 246 28.15 -1.16 -17.67
C LEU A 246 28.42 -1.94 -18.95
N SER A 247 27.51 -2.84 -19.34
CA SER A 247 27.61 -3.55 -20.60
C SER A 247 26.25 -3.89 -21.18
N PHE A 248 26.20 -4.02 -22.50
CA PHE A 248 25.04 -4.45 -23.26
C PHE A 248 25.51 -5.35 -24.41
N HIS A 249 24.97 -6.56 -24.47
CA HIS A 249 25.28 -7.57 -25.48
C HIS A 249 24.00 -8.10 -26.12
N ILE A 250 24.12 -8.46 -27.40
CA ILE A 250 23.04 -9.01 -28.21
C ILE A 250 23.37 -10.48 -28.46
N GLU A 251 22.51 -11.37 -27.97
CA GLU A 251 22.54 -12.79 -28.33
C GLU A 251 21.50 -13.07 -29.41
N GLU A 252 21.42 -14.31 -29.91
CA GLU A 252 20.53 -14.68 -31.02
C GLU A 252 19.08 -14.28 -30.74
N ASN A 253 18.56 -14.59 -29.54
CA ASN A 253 17.15 -14.39 -29.16
C ASN A 253 16.93 -13.46 -27.97
N SER A 254 17.98 -12.85 -27.43
CA SER A 254 17.91 -12.05 -26.20
C SER A 254 18.85 -10.87 -26.17
N TYR A 255 18.51 -9.90 -25.32
CA TYR A 255 19.32 -8.75 -24.98
C TYR A 255 19.79 -8.87 -23.53
N HIS A 256 21.08 -8.68 -23.30
CA HIS A 256 21.71 -8.85 -21.99
C HIS A 256 22.32 -7.53 -21.53
N PHE A 257 21.93 -7.07 -20.34
CA PHE A 257 22.35 -5.80 -19.77
C PHE A 257 23.02 -6.03 -18.42
N SER A 258 24.07 -5.28 -18.14
CA SER A 258 24.63 -5.16 -16.80
C SER A 258 24.73 -3.70 -16.40
N PHE A 259 24.42 -3.40 -15.15
CA PHE A 259 24.48 -2.05 -14.60
C PHE A 259 25.40 -2.00 -13.39
N LYS A 260 26.16 -0.90 -13.30
CA LYS A 260 26.97 -0.60 -12.13
C LYS A 260 26.05 -0.11 -11.02
N LYS A 261 26.02 -0.82 -9.88
CA LYS A 261 25.31 -0.34 -8.68
C LYS A 261 25.88 1.00 -8.25
N THR A 262 25.01 1.92 -7.85
CA THR A 262 25.41 3.17 -7.20
C THR A 262 25.84 2.87 -5.76
N GLN A 263 26.49 3.83 -5.08
CA GLN A 263 26.93 3.64 -3.68
C GLN A 263 25.74 3.37 -2.73
N SER A 264 24.52 3.78 -3.13
CA SER A 264 23.28 3.39 -2.48
C SER A 264 22.87 1.99 -2.94
N ASN A 265 23.36 0.93 -2.27
CA ASN A 265 22.98 -0.47 -2.53
C ASN A 265 21.48 -0.80 -2.29
N LEU A 266 20.65 0.22 -2.08
CA LEU A 266 19.24 0.10 -1.75
C LEU A 266 18.36 0.14 -3.00
N ILE A 267 18.58 -0.77 -3.96
CA ILE A 267 17.69 -0.92 -5.13
C ILE A 267 16.87 -2.20 -4.97
N ARG A 268 15.55 -2.08 -5.14
CA ARG A 268 14.56 -3.16 -5.04
C ARG A 268 14.11 -3.69 -6.39
N TYR A 269 13.86 -2.80 -7.35
CA TYR A 269 13.31 -3.18 -8.64
C TYR A 269 14.00 -2.48 -9.80
N ILE A 270 14.07 -3.16 -10.93
CA ILE A 270 14.19 -2.54 -12.26
C ILE A 270 12.78 -2.43 -12.82
N VAL A 271 12.43 -1.28 -13.40
CA VAL A 271 11.27 -1.16 -14.28
C VAL A 271 11.78 -0.97 -15.69
N VAL A 272 11.29 -1.80 -16.60
CA VAL A 272 11.71 -1.85 -17.99
C VAL A 272 10.61 -1.25 -18.83
N TYR A 273 10.97 -0.23 -19.59
CA TYR A 273 10.07 0.47 -20.48
C TYR A 273 10.47 0.27 -21.93
N SER A 274 9.46 0.18 -22.78
CA SER A 274 9.63 0.23 -24.23
C SER A 274 8.58 1.12 -24.86
N THR A 275 8.95 1.79 -25.95
CA THR A 275 8.03 2.59 -26.74
C THR A 275 7.91 2.02 -28.15
N GLU A 276 6.68 2.01 -28.66
CA GLU A 276 6.41 1.73 -30.07
C GLU A 276 6.59 3.02 -30.89
N ASN A 277 7.05 2.89 -32.14
CA ASN A 277 7.05 3.96 -33.15
C ASN A 277 7.77 5.27 -32.78
N ASN A 278 8.92 5.20 -32.08
CA ASN A 278 9.73 6.38 -31.75
C ASN A 278 9.02 7.40 -30.82
N THR A 279 7.93 7.02 -30.16
CA THR A 279 7.29 7.89 -29.15
C THR A 279 8.24 8.12 -27.97
N ALA A 280 8.17 9.32 -27.37
CA ALA A 280 8.94 9.65 -26.19
C ALA A 280 8.50 8.75 -25.01
N LEU A 281 9.47 8.39 -24.16
CA LEU A 281 9.20 7.72 -22.90
C LEU A 281 8.38 8.65 -22.00
N ASP A 282 7.24 8.16 -21.53
CA ASP A 282 6.41 8.79 -20.52
C ASP A 282 6.24 7.81 -19.35
N ARG A 283 6.89 8.12 -18.23
CA ARG A 283 6.83 7.31 -17.01
C ARG A 283 5.43 7.25 -16.39
N ASN A 284 4.55 8.19 -16.74
CA ASN A 284 3.16 8.21 -16.30
C ASN A 284 2.25 7.39 -17.22
N ASN A 285 2.78 6.87 -18.34
CA ASN A 285 2.04 5.98 -19.22
C ASN A 285 2.38 4.50 -18.91
N PRO A 286 1.54 3.78 -18.14
CA PRO A 286 1.82 2.41 -17.76
C PRO A 286 1.82 1.45 -18.96
N SER A 287 1.27 1.84 -20.12
CA SER A 287 1.31 0.99 -21.32
C SER A 287 2.71 0.82 -21.88
N GLN A 288 3.66 1.66 -21.45
CA GLN A 288 5.07 1.57 -21.84
C GLN A 288 5.86 0.64 -20.91
N ILE A 289 5.29 0.19 -19.78
CA ILE A 289 5.94 -0.75 -18.86
C ILE A 289 5.86 -2.16 -19.42
N ILE A 290 7.01 -2.76 -19.69
CA ILE A 290 7.14 -4.15 -20.13
C ILE A 290 7.13 -5.09 -18.94
N GLU A 291 8.00 -4.84 -17.96
CA GLU A 291 8.08 -5.62 -16.74
C GLU A 291 8.71 -4.85 -15.59
N LYS A 292 8.36 -5.27 -14.36
CA LYS A 292 9.00 -4.85 -13.12
C LYS A 292 9.67 -6.08 -12.50
N VAL A 293 10.99 -6.01 -12.32
CA VAL A 293 11.81 -7.15 -11.91
C VAL A 293 12.47 -6.87 -10.56
N PHE A 294 12.35 -7.81 -9.63
CA PHE A 294 12.99 -7.72 -8.33
C PHE A 294 14.51 -7.92 -8.45
N ILE A 295 15.28 -7.14 -7.70
CA ILE A 295 16.74 -7.24 -7.63
C ILE A 295 17.12 -7.71 -6.22
N ASP A 296 17.95 -8.75 -6.15
CA ASP A 296 18.61 -9.08 -4.89
C ASP A 296 19.63 -7.98 -4.53
N ALA A 297 19.36 -7.27 -3.45
CA ALA A 297 20.22 -6.23 -2.92
C ALA A 297 21.64 -6.74 -2.59
N LYS A 298 21.80 -8.04 -2.30
CA LYS A 298 23.09 -8.68 -1.99
C LYS A 298 23.99 -8.92 -3.22
N SER A 299 23.45 -8.87 -4.43
CA SER A 299 24.24 -9.08 -5.65
C SER A 299 25.26 -7.95 -5.86
N GLU A 300 26.48 -8.25 -6.30
CA GLU A 300 27.51 -7.22 -6.57
C GLU A 300 27.22 -6.39 -7.83
N SER A 301 26.42 -6.93 -8.76
CA SER A 301 26.00 -6.24 -9.98
C SER A 301 24.52 -6.47 -10.27
N ILE A 302 23.91 -5.55 -11.03
CA ILE A 302 22.56 -5.73 -11.54
C ILE A 302 22.68 -6.29 -12.95
N LYS A 303 22.17 -7.50 -13.16
CA LYS A 303 22.12 -8.14 -14.48
C LYS A 303 20.66 -8.33 -14.87
N TYR A 304 20.36 -8.06 -16.12
CA TYR A 304 19.01 -8.19 -16.66
C TYR A 304 19.06 -8.78 -18.07
N CYS A 305 18.12 -9.66 -18.38
CA CYS A 305 17.97 -10.26 -19.69
C CYS A 305 16.50 -10.21 -20.11
N ILE A 306 16.26 -9.90 -21.38
CA ILE A 306 14.93 -9.86 -21.99
C ILE A 306 14.95 -10.52 -23.37
N SER A 307 13.92 -11.30 -23.67
CA SER A 307 13.70 -11.86 -25.02
C SER A 307 13.43 -10.75 -26.03
N LYS A 308 13.97 -10.89 -27.24
CA LYS A 308 13.71 -9.94 -28.35
C LYS A 308 12.21 -9.82 -28.65
N ASP A 309 11.44 -10.90 -28.52
CA ASP A 309 10.00 -10.91 -28.80
C ASP A 309 9.20 -9.96 -27.90
N LYS A 310 9.64 -9.75 -26.66
CA LYS A 310 9.00 -8.82 -25.72
C LYS A 310 9.18 -7.35 -26.12
N LEU A 311 10.25 -7.04 -26.85
CA LEU A 311 10.57 -5.68 -27.28
C LEU A 311 10.12 -5.39 -28.71
N LYS A 312 9.62 -6.38 -29.46
CA LYS A 312 9.14 -6.23 -30.84
C LYS A 312 10.15 -5.43 -31.70
N ASP A 313 9.70 -4.38 -32.38
CA ASP A 313 10.50 -3.50 -33.24
C ASP A 313 11.11 -2.29 -32.49
N SER A 314 11.09 -2.30 -31.15
CA SER A 314 11.64 -1.18 -30.38
C SER A 314 13.13 -1.02 -30.64
N LYS A 315 13.55 0.23 -30.87
CA LYS A 315 14.96 0.59 -31.15
C LYS A 315 15.74 0.98 -29.90
N LYS A 316 15.02 1.25 -28.82
CA LYS A 316 15.54 1.69 -27.53
C LYS A 316 14.75 1.02 -26.43
N VAL A 317 15.42 0.78 -25.32
CA VAL A 317 14.82 0.35 -24.06
C VAL A 317 15.22 1.35 -22.98
N ALA A 318 14.32 1.63 -22.05
CA ALA A 318 14.62 2.49 -20.91
C ALA A 318 14.48 1.70 -19.61
N PHE A 319 15.40 1.94 -18.70
CA PHE A 319 15.45 1.31 -17.38
C PHE A 319 15.32 2.38 -16.31
N THR A 320 14.36 2.23 -15.42
CA THR A 320 14.35 2.96 -14.16
C THR A 320 14.55 1.98 -13.02
N PHE A 321 14.96 2.52 -11.87
CA PHE A 321 15.31 1.74 -10.71
C PHE A 321 14.53 2.27 -9.51
N ILE A 322 13.87 1.36 -8.79
CA ILE A 322 13.11 1.68 -7.59
C ILE A 322 13.93 1.32 -6.39
N ASP A 323 14.16 2.29 -5.51
CA ASP A 323 14.90 2.09 -4.28
C ASP A 323 14.05 1.42 -3.17
N PHE A 324 14.65 1.10 -2.02
CA PHE A 324 13.92 0.54 -0.87
C PHE A 324 12.85 1.48 -0.32
N TYR A 325 12.96 2.78 -0.58
CA TYR A 325 11.96 3.78 -0.19
C TYR A 325 10.84 3.92 -1.23
N GLY A 326 10.87 3.18 -2.34
CA GLY A 326 9.88 3.31 -3.43
C GLY A 326 10.13 4.50 -4.36
N ASN A 327 11.27 5.19 -4.25
CA ASN A 327 11.62 6.27 -5.19
C ASN A 327 12.13 5.67 -6.49
N GLU A 328 11.61 6.15 -7.61
CA GLU A 328 11.98 5.70 -8.94
C GLU A 328 12.92 6.70 -9.62
N SER A 329 14.09 6.22 -10.06
CA SER A 329 15.15 7.01 -10.70
C SER A 329 14.73 7.65 -12.03
N VAL A 330 15.53 8.59 -12.52
CA VAL A 330 15.50 8.96 -13.95
C VAL A 330 15.91 7.77 -14.84
N PRO A 331 15.44 7.70 -16.09
CA PRO A 331 15.70 6.56 -16.96
C PRO A 331 17.14 6.51 -17.47
N GLU A 332 17.69 5.29 -17.53
CA GLU A 332 18.85 4.93 -18.33
C GLU A 332 18.37 4.37 -19.67
N ILE A 333 18.75 5.00 -20.78
CA ILE A 333 18.28 4.62 -22.12
C ILE A 333 19.39 3.88 -22.86
N VAL A 334 19.10 2.68 -23.35
CA VAL A 334 20.02 1.89 -24.17
C VAL A 334 19.47 1.76 -25.59
N HIS A 335 20.31 2.03 -26.58
CA HIS A 335 20.00 1.84 -27.99
C HIS A 335 20.32 0.40 -28.42
N LEU A 336 19.31 -0.35 -28.86
CA LEU A 336 19.41 -1.81 -29.05
C LEU A 336 20.25 -2.26 -30.26
N HIS A 337 20.79 -1.32 -31.04
CA HIS A 337 21.62 -1.60 -32.21
C HIS A 337 23.13 -1.43 -31.97
N ASN A 338 23.52 -0.90 -30.81
CA ASN A 338 24.93 -0.64 -30.48
C ASN A 338 25.28 -1.36 -29.17
N GLU A 339 26.04 -2.46 -29.26
CA GLU A 339 26.58 -3.12 -28.08
C GLU A 339 27.47 -2.19 -27.27
N ILE A 340 27.48 -2.38 -25.95
CA ILE A 340 28.31 -1.63 -25.01
C ILE A 340 29.25 -2.63 -24.33
N LYS A 341 30.56 -2.45 -24.54
CA LYS A 341 31.58 -3.26 -23.87
C LYS A 341 31.80 -2.75 -22.45
N PRO A 342 32.08 -3.65 -21.48
CA PRO A 342 32.47 -3.23 -20.14
C PRO A 342 33.75 -2.39 -20.21
N ASN A 343 33.72 -1.20 -19.59
CA ASN A 343 34.88 -0.35 -19.39
C ASN A 343 35.83 -0.91 -18.33
#